data_AF-A0A961ALF7-F1
#
_entry.id   AF-A0A961ALF7-F1
#
_cell.length_a   1.000
_cell.length_b   1.000
_cell.length_c   1.000
_cell.angle_alpha   90.00
_cell.angle_beta   90.00
_cell.angle_gamma   90.00
#
_symmetry.space_group_name_H-M   'P 1'
#
loop_
_entity.id
_entity.type
_entity.pdbx_description
1 polymer ?
#
loop_
_entity_poly.entity_id
_entity_poly.type
_entity_poly.pdbx_seq_one_letter_code
_entity_poly.pdbx_strand_id
1 'polypeptide(L)'
;MLLPAQARIGETLEQCKGRYGPVIERRAPLMTQSDPEACVFSKDGISIIIEFRAGIAWNIKYRTLDLVPTQVNTLLKANMPEGGTWSAAYIVAEVQYRLSGDRRRTASYYPGQAGEMGILEISSREFNAARWEERSKHFGDVIKAAAEKKKLDGF
;
A
#
# COMPACT_ATOMS: atom_id res chain seq x y z
N MET A 1 -8.09 23.48 -11.32
CA MET A 1 -7.39 22.19 -11.20
C MET A 1 -7.57 21.71 -9.77
N LEU A 2 -8.44 20.72 -9.53
CA LEU A 2 -8.66 20.14 -8.19
C LEU A 2 -7.52 19.16 -7.88
N LEU A 3 -6.89 19.33 -6.73
CA LEU A 3 -5.70 18.57 -6.31
C LEU A 3 -6.09 17.13 -5.94
N PRO A 4 -5.36 16.10 -6.41
CA PRO A 4 -5.68 14.71 -6.07
C PRO A 4 -5.44 14.42 -4.60
N ALA A 5 -6.07 13.37 -4.07
CA ALA A 5 -5.84 12.83 -2.74
C ALA A 5 -4.34 12.74 -2.37
N GLN A 6 -3.83 13.66 -1.56
CA GLN A 6 -2.37 13.77 -1.27
C GLN A 6 -1.93 12.99 -0.03
N ALA A 7 -2.39 11.74 0.16
CA ALA A 7 -2.04 10.95 1.35
C ALA A 7 -0.57 10.65 1.47
N ARG A 8 -0.01 10.89 2.66
CA ARG A 8 1.42 10.78 2.90
C ARG A 8 1.69 9.78 3.99
N ILE A 9 2.65 8.91 3.74
CA ILE A 9 3.27 8.13 4.81
C ILE A 9 3.75 9.09 5.89
N GLY A 10 3.37 8.83 7.14
CA GLY A 10 3.66 9.72 8.27
C GLY A 10 2.49 10.60 8.74
N GLU A 11 1.37 10.68 8.01
CA GLU A 11 0.21 11.46 8.45
C GLU A 11 -0.56 10.79 9.59
N THR A 12 -1.11 11.59 10.51
CA THR A 12 -2.07 11.13 11.51
C THR A 12 -3.46 10.96 10.91
N LEU A 13 -4.36 10.26 11.62
CA LEU A 13 -5.77 10.15 11.22
C LEU A 13 -6.45 11.53 11.06
N GLU A 14 -6.17 12.47 11.95
CA GLU A 14 -6.77 13.82 11.88
C GLU A 14 -6.25 14.62 10.69
N GLN A 15 -4.96 14.49 10.36
CA GLN A 15 -4.41 15.07 9.13
C GLN A 15 -5.05 14.46 7.88
N CYS A 16 -5.27 13.15 7.88
CA CYS A 16 -5.96 12.46 6.79
C CYS A 16 -7.40 12.97 6.64
N LYS A 17 -8.15 13.09 7.75
CA LYS A 17 -9.52 13.61 7.72
C LYS A 17 -9.59 15.04 7.19
N GLY A 18 -8.67 15.90 7.63
CA GLY A 18 -8.58 17.28 7.14
C GLY A 18 -8.33 17.39 5.62
N ARG A 19 -7.76 16.34 5.01
CA ARG A 19 -7.35 16.34 3.60
C ARG A 19 -8.29 15.56 2.68
N TYR A 20 -8.85 14.44 3.14
CA TYR A 20 -9.73 13.57 2.33
C TYR A 20 -11.20 13.66 2.71
N GLY A 21 -11.52 14.24 3.87
CA GLY A 21 -12.87 14.22 4.44
C GLY A 21 -13.07 13.07 5.43
N PRO A 22 -14.32 12.74 5.76
CA PRO A 22 -14.62 11.73 6.77
C PRO A 22 -14.18 10.32 6.32
N VAL A 23 -13.92 9.47 7.30
CA VAL A 23 -13.75 8.02 7.06
C VAL A 23 -15.09 7.46 6.60
N ILE A 24 -15.11 6.78 5.46
CA ILE A 24 -16.33 6.19 4.89
C ILE A 24 -16.51 4.72 5.28
N GLU A 25 -15.41 4.04 5.62
CA GLU A 25 -15.39 2.63 6.01
C GLU A 25 -14.18 2.38 6.92
N ARG A 26 -14.35 1.49 7.91
CA ARG A 26 -13.28 0.93 8.73
C ARG A 26 -13.21 -0.56 8.47
N ARG A 27 -12.00 -1.10 8.29
CA ARG A 27 -11.79 -2.52 7.98
C ARG A 27 -10.61 -3.08 8.76
N ALA A 28 -10.52 -4.40 8.84
CA ALA A 28 -9.38 -5.08 9.43
C ALA A 28 -8.07 -4.68 8.72
N PRO A 29 -6.97 -4.45 9.46
CA PRO A 29 -5.67 -4.17 8.87
C PRO A 29 -5.11 -5.40 8.15
N LEU A 30 -4.14 -5.17 7.25
CA LEU A 30 -3.45 -6.27 6.57
C LEU A 30 -2.44 -6.94 7.49
N MET A 31 -1.81 -6.16 8.36
CA MET A 31 -0.69 -6.58 9.20
C MET A 31 -1.10 -6.66 10.66
N THR A 32 -0.55 -7.64 11.39
CA THR A 32 -0.81 -7.79 12.84
C THR A 32 -0.22 -6.66 13.68
N GLN A 33 0.80 -5.98 13.16
CA GLN A 33 1.49 -4.86 13.81
C GLN A 33 0.81 -3.50 13.58
N SER A 34 -0.23 -3.47 12.74
CA SER A 34 -1.01 -2.25 12.49
C SER A 34 -1.87 -1.90 13.69
N ASP A 35 -2.34 -0.65 13.70
CA ASP A 35 -3.46 -0.25 14.55
C ASP A 35 -4.70 -1.10 14.25
N PRO A 36 -5.67 -1.20 15.18
CA PRO A 36 -6.79 -2.15 15.08
C PRO A 36 -7.64 -2.02 13.81
N GLU A 37 -7.60 -0.88 13.12
CA GLU A 37 -8.41 -0.60 11.95
C GLU A 37 -7.60 0.13 10.86
N ALA A 38 -7.76 -0.34 9.62
CA ALA A 38 -7.46 0.46 8.44
C ALA A 38 -8.65 1.37 8.13
N CYS A 39 -8.38 2.63 7.79
CA CYS A 39 -9.42 3.60 7.44
C CYS A 39 -9.52 3.75 5.93
N VAL A 40 -10.74 3.94 5.44
CA VAL A 40 -11.04 4.17 4.04
C VAL A 40 -11.60 5.57 3.87
N PHE A 41 -11.10 6.28 2.88
CA PHE A 41 -11.58 7.59 2.46
C PHE A 41 -11.93 7.54 0.97
N SER A 42 -12.71 8.50 0.51
CA SER A 42 -12.96 8.72 -0.91
C SER A 42 -12.78 10.20 -1.23
N LYS A 43 -11.98 10.50 -2.24
CA LYS A 43 -11.73 11.86 -2.69
C LYS A 43 -11.56 11.87 -4.20
N ASP A 44 -12.35 12.69 -4.88
CA ASP A 44 -12.28 12.92 -6.33
C ASP A 44 -12.31 11.61 -7.16
N GLY A 45 -13.15 10.65 -6.77
CA GLY A 45 -13.29 9.35 -7.44
C GLY A 45 -12.18 8.35 -7.12
N ILE A 46 -11.26 8.67 -6.20
CA ILE A 46 -10.20 7.79 -5.73
C ILE A 46 -10.55 7.27 -4.33
N SER A 47 -10.59 5.95 -4.18
CA SER A 47 -10.63 5.29 -2.88
C SER A 47 -9.23 5.25 -2.29
N ILE A 48 -9.08 5.69 -1.04
CA ILE A 48 -7.80 5.77 -0.32
C ILE A 48 -7.92 4.90 0.91
N ILE A 49 -7.10 3.86 0.99
CA ILE A 49 -7.08 2.92 2.11
C ILE A 49 -5.77 3.17 2.86
N ILE A 50 -5.87 3.49 4.15
CA ILE A 50 -4.71 3.81 4.97
C ILE A 50 -4.63 2.83 6.13
N GLU A 51 -3.51 2.13 6.23
CA GLU A 51 -3.16 1.37 7.43
C GLU A 51 -2.27 2.23 8.30
N PHE A 52 -2.60 2.30 9.59
CA PHE A 52 -1.85 3.06 10.57
C PHE A 52 -1.04 2.12 11.45
N ARG A 53 0.06 2.65 12.01
CA ARG A 53 0.82 2.01 13.08
C ARG A 53 1.20 3.08 14.09
N ALA A 54 0.82 2.88 15.34
CA ALA A 54 0.97 3.87 16.41
C ALA A 54 0.35 5.23 16.04
N GLY A 55 -0.81 5.22 15.39
CA GLY A 55 -1.56 6.42 15.01
C GLY A 55 -1.04 7.13 13.74
N ILE A 56 -0.05 6.56 13.05
CA ILE A 56 0.64 7.16 11.91
C ILE A 56 0.49 6.30 10.64
N ALA A 57 0.18 6.94 9.50
CA ALA A 57 0.01 6.28 8.21
C ALA A 57 1.29 5.51 7.82
N TRP A 58 1.15 4.20 7.71
CA TRP A 58 2.23 3.25 7.52
C TRP A 58 2.20 2.60 6.12
N ASN A 59 0.99 2.46 5.57
CA ASN A 59 0.72 2.01 4.21
C ASN A 59 -0.48 2.77 3.63
N ILE A 60 -0.42 3.13 2.37
CA ILE A 60 -1.49 3.83 1.65
C ILE A 60 -1.75 3.14 0.32
N LYS A 61 -3.00 2.78 0.05
CA LYS A 61 -3.45 2.28 -1.25
C LYS A 61 -4.44 3.25 -1.88
N TYR A 62 -4.13 3.69 -3.08
CA TYR A 62 -5.04 4.42 -3.94
C TYR A 62 -5.65 3.47 -4.95
N ARG A 63 -6.97 3.53 -5.10
CA ARG A 63 -7.72 2.70 -6.03
C ARG A 63 -8.72 3.54 -6.80
N THR A 64 -8.73 3.38 -8.11
CA THR A 64 -9.74 3.98 -8.99
C THR A 64 -9.85 3.15 -10.25
N LEU A 65 -10.96 3.29 -10.97
CA LEU A 65 -11.09 2.73 -12.31
C LEU A 65 -10.17 3.51 -13.24
N ASP A 66 -9.40 2.80 -14.06
CA ASP A 66 -8.47 3.41 -15.03
C ASP A 66 -7.48 4.41 -14.38
N LEU A 67 -6.73 3.97 -13.36
CA LEU A 67 -5.73 4.82 -12.70
C LEU A 67 -4.60 5.21 -13.68
N VAL A 68 -4.65 6.44 -14.20
CA VAL A 68 -3.75 6.88 -15.26
C VAL A 68 -2.38 7.36 -14.74
N PRO A 69 -1.31 7.29 -15.56
CA PRO A 69 0.05 7.68 -15.14
C PRO A 69 0.18 9.11 -14.60
N THR A 70 -0.62 10.08 -15.08
CA THR A 70 -0.58 11.47 -14.60
C THR A 70 -1.08 11.61 -13.16
N GLN A 71 -2.10 10.84 -12.78
CA GLN A 71 -2.58 10.75 -11.41
C GLN A 71 -1.50 10.12 -10.53
N VAL A 72 -0.94 8.99 -10.97
CA VAL A 72 0.15 8.28 -10.26
C VAL A 72 1.33 9.20 -9.99
N ASN A 73 1.80 9.95 -10.99
CA ASN A 73 2.92 10.89 -10.81
C ASN A 73 2.60 11.99 -9.78
N THR A 74 1.35 12.44 -9.73
CA THR A 74 0.95 13.45 -8.74
C THR A 74 0.90 12.87 -7.32
N LEU A 75 0.40 11.64 -7.17
CA LEU A 75 0.37 10.90 -5.90
C LEU A 75 1.80 10.59 -5.40
N LEU A 76 2.69 10.17 -6.30
CA LEU A 76 4.11 9.97 -6.00
C LEU A 76 4.79 11.28 -5.57
N LYS A 77 4.52 12.39 -6.26
CA LYS A 77 5.06 13.71 -5.89
C LYS A 77 4.59 14.14 -4.50
N ALA A 78 3.33 13.88 -4.14
CA ALA A 78 2.79 14.14 -2.81
C ALA A 78 3.46 13.30 -1.70
N ASN A 79 3.97 12.12 -2.04
CA ASN A 79 4.67 11.19 -1.14
C ASN A 79 6.19 11.28 -1.22
N MET A 80 6.73 12.24 -1.95
CA MET A 80 8.16 12.41 -2.10
C MET A 80 8.76 12.85 -0.76
N PRO A 81 9.91 12.29 -0.33
CA PRO A 81 10.66 12.87 0.78
C PRO A 81 11.04 14.32 0.47
N GLU A 82 11.20 15.15 1.49
CA GLU A 82 11.64 16.53 1.32
C GLU A 82 13.01 16.58 0.62
N GLY A 83 13.10 17.34 -0.48
CA GLY A 83 14.30 17.36 -1.35
C GLY A 83 14.64 16.03 -2.03
N GLY A 84 13.77 15.01 -1.90
CA GLY A 84 14.00 13.66 -2.40
C GLY A 84 13.55 13.46 -3.85
N THR A 85 13.78 12.25 -4.35
CA THR A 85 13.33 11.79 -5.66
C THR A 85 12.74 10.39 -5.55
N TRP A 86 12.10 9.92 -6.62
CA TRP A 86 11.79 8.50 -6.81
C TRP A 86 12.77 7.91 -7.83
N SER A 87 13.15 6.65 -7.64
CA SER A 87 13.92 5.92 -8.65
C SER A 87 13.16 5.84 -9.97
N ALA A 88 13.89 5.49 -11.04
CA ALA A 88 13.28 4.95 -12.24
C ALA A 88 12.36 3.77 -11.88
N ALA A 89 11.29 3.59 -12.67
CA ALA A 89 10.42 2.45 -12.52
C ALA A 89 11.14 1.17 -13.00
N TYR A 90 10.96 0.08 -12.26
CA TYR A 90 11.30 -1.27 -12.71
C TYR A 90 10.07 -2.16 -12.62
N ILE A 91 9.92 -3.13 -13.53
CA ILE A 91 8.70 -3.93 -13.66
C ILE A 91 8.97 -5.35 -13.19
N VAL A 92 8.07 -5.88 -12.35
CA VAL A 92 8.04 -7.29 -11.95
C VAL A 92 6.59 -7.76 -11.99
N ALA A 93 6.31 -8.81 -12.76
CA ALA A 93 4.96 -9.38 -12.91
C ALA A 93 3.88 -8.30 -13.16
N GLU A 94 4.10 -7.45 -14.17
CA GLU A 94 3.20 -6.36 -14.59
C GLU A 94 3.01 -5.21 -13.58
N VAL A 95 3.67 -5.29 -12.41
CA VAL A 95 3.66 -4.22 -11.41
C VAL A 95 4.90 -3.36 -11.56
N GLN A 96 4.71 -2.05 -11.65
CA GLN A 96 5.80 -1.07 -11.64
C GLN A 96 6.19 -0.75 -10.21
N TYR A 97 7.48 -0.83 -9.90
CA TYR A 97 8.02 -0.52 -8.59
C TYR A 97 8.96 0.69 -8.65
N ARG A 98 8.95 1.46 -7.56
CA ARG A 98 9.87 2.58 -7.34
C ARG A 98 10.33 2.61 -5.88
N LEU A 99 11.54 3.08 -5.66
CA LEU A 99 12.12 3.33 -4.34
C LEU A 99 12.31 4.83 -4.15
N SER A 100 12.01 5.36 -2.98
CA SER A 100 12.34 6.75 -2.65
C SER A 100 13.86 6.94 -2.54
N GLY A 101 14.35 8.15 -2.80
CA GLY A 101 15.79 8.46 -2.77
C GLY A 101 16.44 8.23 -1.40
N ASP A 102 15.68 8.44 -0.32
CA ASP A 102 16.08 8.12 1.07
C ASP A 102 15.94 6.63 1.42
N ARG A 103 15.40 5.82 0.51
CA ARG A 103 15.12 4.38 0.65
C ARG A 103 14.21 4.02 1.83
N ARG A 104 13.38 4.97 2.29
CA ARG A 104 12.42 4.76 3.38
C ARG A 104 11.02 4.40 2.90
N ARG A 105 10.75 4.49 1.60
CA ARG A 105 9.43 4.23 1.01
C ARG A 105 9.55 3.47 -0.30
N THR A 106 8.58 2.61 -0.57
CA THR A 106 8.39 1.98 -1.87
C THR A 106 7.05 2.38 -2.44
N ALA A 107 6.96 2.41 -3.77
CA ALA A 107 5.70 2.49 -4.46
C ALA A 107 5.56 1.28 -5.39
N SER A 108 4.39 0.65 -5.41
CA SER A 108 3.99 -0.35 -6.40
C SER A 108 2.75 0.15 -7.13
N TYR A 109 2.81 0.15 -8.45
CA TYR A 109 1.74 0.60 -9.32
C TYR A 109 1.35 -0.52 -10.27
N TYR A 110 0.09 -0.93 -10.16
CA TYR A 110 -0.58 -1.80 -11.09
C TYR A 110 -1.63 -0.96 -11.85
N PRO A 111 -1.50 -0.77 -13.16
CA PRO A 111 -2.46 0.04 -13.92
C PRO A 111 -3.85 -0.60 -14.00
N GLY A 112 -3.97 -1.91 -13.84
CA GLY A 112 -5.16 -2.66 -14.22
C GLY A 112 -5.25 -2.83 -15.74
N GLN A 113 -6.13 -3.71 -16.19
CA GLN A 113 -6.65 -3.69 -17.56
C GLN A 113 -7.80 -2.68 -17.69
N ALA A 114 -8.25 -2.40 -18.92
CA ALA A 114 -9.36 -1.49 -19.16
C ALA A 114 -10.63 -1.96 -18.44
N GLY A 115 -11.23 -1.08 -17.63
CA GLY A 115 -12.38 -1.42 -16.79
C GLY A 115 -12.04 -2.19 -15.52
N GLU A 116 -10.77 -2.47 -15.26
CA GLU A 116 -10.29 -3.00 -13.99
C GLU A 116 -9.81 -1.89 -13.06
N MET A 117 -9.61 -2.27 -11.80
CA MET A 117 -9.15 -1.34 -10.77
C MET A 117 -7.65 -1.16 -10.83
N GLY A 118 -7.22 0.05 -11.16
CA GLY A 118 -5.83 0.45 -11.00
C GLY A 118 -5.50 0.68 -9.52
N ILE A 119 -4.30 0.27 -9.13
CA ILE A 119 -3.83 0.32 -7.74
C ILE A 119 -2.46 0.97 -7.69
N LEU A 120 -2.32 2.01 -6.88
CA LEU A 120 -1.02 2.50 -6.41
C LEU A 120 -0.94 2.25 -4.91
N GLU A 121 0.02 1.44 -4.48
CA GLU A 121 0.36 1.24 -3.06
C GLU A 121 1.68 1.96 -2.76
N ILE A 122 1.68 2.82 -1.74
CA ILE A 122 2.88 3.46 -1.21
C ILE A 122 3.02 3.01 0.23
N SER A 123 4.17 2.43 0.56
CA SER A 123 4.41 1.82 1.86
C SER A 123 5.73 2.28 2.45
N SER A 124 5.78 2.35 3.78
CA SER A 124 7.07 2.54 4.46
C SER A 124 7.96 1.29 4.30
N ARG A 125 9.27 1.46 4.48
CA ARG A 125 10.22 0.33 4.49
C ARG A 125 9.89 -0.67 5.59
N GLU A 126 9.51 -0.17 6.76
CA GLU A 126 9.14 -0.98 7.92
C GLU A 126 7.89 -1.82 7.64
N PHE A 127 6.91 -1.27 6.89
CA PHE A 127 5.73 -2.01 6.48
C PHE A 127 6.10 -3.20 5.60
N ASN A 128 6.96 -2.96 4.61
CA ASN A 128 7.41 -4.02 3.72
C ASN A 128 8.24 -5.09 4.44
N ALA A 129 9.09 -4.69 5.39
CA ALA A 129 9.84 -5.63 6.21
C ALA A 129 8.90 -6.53 7.03
N ALA A 130 7.93 -5.94 7.74
CA ALA A 130 6.93 -6.69 8.49
C ALA A 130 6.11 -7.62 7.57
N ARG A 131 5.70 -7.13 6.40
CA ARG A 131 4.94 -7.92 5.40
C ARG A 131 5.74 -9.11 4.88
N TRP A 132 7.04 -8.93 4.67
CA TRP A 132 7.94 -10.02 4.27
C TRP A 132 8.08 -11.07 5.36
N GLU A 133 8.24 -10.65 6.63
CA GLU A 133 8.34 -11.57 7.76
C GLU A 133 7.07 -12.40 7.94
N GLU A 134 5.89 -11.77 7.90
CA GLU A 134 4.60 -12.49 8.01
C GLU A 134 4.40 -13.47 6.84
N ARG A 135 4.71 -13.05 5.60
CA ARG A 135 4.64 -13.95 4.44
C ARG A 135 5.61 -15.12 4.56
N SER A 136 6.85 -14.87 4.99
CA SER A 136 7.86 -15.92 5.11
C SER A 136 7.46 -16.98 6.14
N LYS A 137 6.86 -16.56 7.27
CA LYS A 137 6.29 -17.48 8.25
C LYS A 137 5.18 -18.33 7.63
N HIS A 138 4.22 -17.68 6.96
CA HIS A 138 3.11 -18.38 6.31
C HIS A 138 3.58 -19.40 5.26
N PHE A 139 4.54 -19.05 4.40
CA PHE A 139 5.12 -19.99 3.44
C PHE A 139 5.82 -21.17 4.14
N GLY A 140 6.56 -20.90 5.21
CA GLY A 140 7.18 -21.95 6.03
C GLY A 140 6.14 -22.94 6.60
N ASP A 141 5.01 -22.43 7.09
CA ASP A 141 3.93 -23.25 7.65
C ASP A 141 3.24 -24.09 6.56
N VAL A 142 2.99 -23.51 5.38
CA VAL A 142 2.44 -24.25 4.23
C VAL A 142 3.36 -25.40 3.80
N ILE A 143 4.68 -25.16 3.74
CA ILE A 143 5.66 -26.20 3.39
C ILE A 143 5.66 -27.32 4.44
N LYS A 144 5.61 -26.99 5.73
CA LYS A 144 5.53 -27.98 6.82
C LYS A 144 4.24 -28.80 6.75
N ALA A 145 3.09 -28.15 6.60
CA ALA A 145 1.80 -28.83 6.49
C ALA A 145 1.74 -29.76 5.26
N ALA A 146 2.31 -29.35 4.13
CA ALA A 146 2.42 -30.19 2.94
C ALA A 146 3.33 -31.42 3.17
N ALA A 147 4.43 -31.24 3.90
CA ALA A 147 5.33 -32.34 4.24
C ALA A 147 4.70 -33.35 5.22
N GLU A 148 3.93 -32.88 6.20
CA GLU A 148 3.18 -33.73 7.14
C GLU A 148 2.07 -34.51 6.44
N LYS A 149 1.29 -33.84 5.58
CA LYS A 149 0.26 -34.50 4.76
C LYS A 149 0.86 -35.59 3.87
N LYS A 150 1.99 -35.33 3.21
CA LYS A 150 2.68 -36.32 2.38
C LYS A 150 3.19 -37.53 3.18
N LYS A 151 3.53 -37.36 4.46
CA LYS A 151 3.89 -38.48 5.35
C LYS A 151 2.66 -39.32 5.71
N LEU A 152 1.52 -38.70 5.94
CA LEU A 152 0.27 -39.39 6.28
C LEU A 152 -0.34 -40.14 5.08
N ASP A 153 -0.29 -39.55 3.89
CA ASP A 153 -0.81 -40.16 2.65
C ASP A 153 0.08 -41.28 2.08
N GLY A 154 1.29 -41.46 2.66
CA GLY A 154 2.27 -42.49 2.28
C GLY A 154 2.27 -43.72 3.18
N PHE A 155 1.31 -43.84 4.11
CA PHE A 155 1.05 -45.01 4.95
C PHE A 155 -0.24 -45.72 4.52
#